data_AF-A0A6N0BKZ2-F1
#
_entry.id   AF-A0A6N0BKZ2-F1
#
_cell.length_a   1.000
_cell.length_b   1.000
_cell.length_c   1.000
_cell.angle_alpha   90.00
_cell.angle_beta   90.00
_cell.angle_gamma   90.00
#
_symmetry.space_group_name_H-M   'P 1'
#
loop_
_entity.id
_entity.type
_entity.pdbx_description
1 polymer ?
#
loop_
_entity_poly.entity_id
_entity_poly.type
_entity_poly.pdbx_seq_one_letter_code
_entity_poly.pdbx_strand_id
1 'polypeptide(L)'
;MNKTENNILLVFKRLTEALGALSEDELKKLSDPQYSVELKVIRRRAKDEPSHLSLDTSAEEAIAQITALSNRQDAQALLDSKFSSKKALEMIARKLDIPIIRQDKVEDLRDKIVEATVGARIRSQAIQGTTGGPN
;
A
#
# COMPACT_ATOMS: atom_id res chain seq x y z
N MET A 1 6.99 -8.67 25.53
CA MET A 1 7.44 -8.59 24.12
C MET A 1 8.88 -8.16 24.10
N ASN A 2 9.78 -9.04 23.69
CA ASN A 2 11.21 -8.87 23.85
C ASN A 2 11.76 -7.94 22.76
N LYS A 3 12.65 -7.01 23.13
CA LYS A 3 13.28 -6.02 22.23
C LYS A 3 13.91 -6.67 20.98
N THR A 4 14.37 -7.93 21.11
CA THR A 4 14.92 -8.76 20.04
C THR A 4 13.87 -9.15 18.99
N GLU A 5 12.64 -9.48 19.39
CA GLU A 5 11.55 -9.87 18.48
C GLU A 5 11.14 -8.69 17.60
N ASN A 6 11.03 -7.49 18.19
CA ASN A 6 10.73 -6.26 17.44
C ASN A 6 11.84 -5.91 16.44
N ASN A 7 13.10 -6.16 16.78
CA ASN A 7 14.22 -5.91 15.87
C ASN A 7 14.23 -6.90 14.70
N ILE A 8 13.91 -8.16 14.94
CA ILE A 8 13.80 -9.19 13.89
C ILE A 8 12.69 -8.81 12.90
N LEU A 9 11.51 -8.42 13.40
CA LEU A 9 10.40 -8.00 12.56
C LEU A 9 10.78 -6.82 11.66
N LEU A 10 11.53 -5.85 12.21
CA LEU A 10 12.01 -4.70 11.45
C LEU A 10 13.03 -5.10 10.37
N VAL A 11 13.91 -6.07 10.66
CA VAL A 11 14.86 -6.62 9.70
C VAL A 11 14.13 -7.36 8.57
N PHE A 12 13.16 -8.21 8.90
CA PHE A 12 12.36 -8.92 7.90
C PHE A 12 11.60 -7.97 7.00
N LYS A 13 10.99 -6.92 7.56
CA LYS A 13 10.31 -5.90 6.75
C LYS A 13 11.25 -5.26 5.73
N ARG A 14 12.45 -4.87 6.15
CA ARG A 14 13.47 -4.29 5.25
C ARG A 14 13.94 -5.28 4.18
N LEU A 15 14.03 -6.56 4.53
CA LEU A 15 14.41 -7.61 3.58
C LEU A 15 13.31 -7.82 2.54
N THR A 16 12.04 -7.90 2.95
CA THR A 16 10.91 -8.03 2.04
C THR A 16 10.79 -6.83 1.10
N GLU A 17 10.99 -5.60 1.60
CA GLU A 17 11.03 -4.40 0.76
C GLU A 17 12.18 -4.44 -0.27
N ALA A 18 13.35 -4.95 0.12
CA ALA A 18 14.49 -5.10 -0.78
C ALA A 18 14.25 -6.19 -1.83
N LEU A 19 13.68 -7.33 -1.44
CA LEU A 19 13.31 -8.41 -2.36
C LEU A 19 12.24 -7.97 -3.36
N GLY A 20 11.26 -7.15 -2.92
CA GLY A 20 10.23 -6.60 -3.79
C GLY A 20 10.73 -5.55 -4.79
N ALA A 21 11.93 -5.00 -4.60
CA ALA A 21 12.54 -4.06 -5.53
C ALA A 21 13.37 -4.75 -6.64
N LEU A 22 13.50 -6.08 -6.58
CA LEU A 22 14.24 -6.85 -7.57
C LEU A 22 13.38 -7.14 -8.81
N SER A 23 14.04 -7.18 -9.96
CA SER A 23 13.43 -7.63 -11.21
C SER A 23 13.17 -9.14 -11.21
N GLU A 24 12.30 -9.60 -12.11
CA GLU A 24 11.95 -11.02 -12.24
C GLU A 24 13.19 -11.90 -12.54
N ASP A 25 14.14 -11.39 -13.33
CA ASP A 25 15.39 -12.09 -13.64
C ASP A 25 16.34 -12.16 -12.44
N GLU A 26 16.37 -11.15 -11.59
CA GLU A 26 17.13 -11.17 -10.33
C GLU A 26 16.50 -12.14 -9.34
N LEU A 27 15.17 -12.21 -9.27
CA LEU A 27 14.45 -13.14 -8.42
C LEU A 27 14.67 -14.61 -8.84
N LYS A 28 14.79 -14.86 -10.15
CA LYS A 28 15.16 -16.18 -10.69
C LYS A 28 16.57 -16.58 -10.26
N LYS A 29 17.54 -15.65 -10.30
CA LYS A 29 18.91 -15.90 -9.81
C LYS A 29 18.95 -16.21 -8.31
N LEU A 30 18.10 -15.57 -7.51
CA LEU A 30 17.98 -15.87 -6.07
C LEU A 30 17.44 -17.27 -5.78
N SER A 31 16.65 -17.83 -6.70
CA SER A 31 16.06 -19.17 -6.58
C SER A 31 16.94 -20.26 -7.18
N ASP A 32 18.00 -19.88 -7.89
CA ASP A 32 18.93 -20.79 -8.55
C ASP A 32 20.06 -21.21 -7.58
N PRO A 33 20.22 -22.52 -7.31
CA PRO A 33 21.25 -23.04 -6.41
C PRO A 33 22.69 -22.69 -6.81
N GLN A 34 22.93 -22.27 -8.05
CA GLN A 34 24.25 -21.88 -8.54
C GLN A 34 24.68 -20.48 -8.08
N TYR A 35 23.76 -19.69 -7.54
CA TYR A 35 24.04 -18.35 -7.05
C TYR A 35 24.13 -18.34 -5.52
N SER A 36 25.07 -17.55 -5.00
CA SER A 36 25.19 -17.30 -3.57
C SER A 36 24.63 -15.94 -3.21
N VAL A 37 23.97 -15.85 -2.05
CA VAL A 37 23.36 -14.61 -1.56
C VAL A 37 24.24 -14.05 -0.46
N GLU A 38 24.77 -12.85 -0.66
CA GLU A 38 25.55 -12.13 0.34
C GLU A 38 24.76 -10.94 0.87
N LEU A 39 24.60 -10.86 2.20
CA LEU A 39 23.93 -9.74 2.86
C LEU A 39 24.97 -8.74 3.37
N LYS A 40 25.06 -7.57 2.74
CA LYS A 40 25.95 -6.49 3.15
C LYS A 40 25.19 -5.37 3.84
N VAL A 41 25.61 -5.01 5.06
CA VAL A 41 25.04 -3.87 5.79
C VAL A 41 25.82 -2.61 5.43
N ILE A 42 25.16 -1.67 4.75
CA ILE A 42 25.76 -0.40 4.33
C ILE A 42 25.01 0.76 4.98
N ARG A 43 25.74 1.75 5.52
CA ARG A 43 25.15 2.95 6.11
C ARG A 43 24.62 3.87 5.01
N ARG A 44 23.29 3.99 4.88
CA ARG A 44 22.68 4.95 3.94
C ARG A 44 23.07 6.39 4.30
N ARG A 45 23.46 7.17 3.30
CA ARG A 45 23.55 8.63 3.40
C ARG A 45 22.16 9.21 3.10
N ALA A 46 21.78 10.30 3.77
CA ALA A 46 20.44 10.89 3.72
C ALA A 46 19.95 11.37 2.32
N LYS A 47 20.76 11.18 1.28
CA LYS A 47 20.44 11.51 -0.12
C LYS A 47 20.04 10.28 -0.96
N ASP A 48 20.25 9.07 -0.44
CA ASP A 48 19.76 7.82 -1.03
C ASP A 48 18.40 7.47 -0.39
N GLU A 49 17.38 8.29 -0.66
CA GLU A 49 16.02 7.77 -0.62
C GLU A 49 15.92 6.68 -1.69
N PRO A 50 15.28 5.52 -1.42
CA PRO A 50 14.99 4.56 -2.47
C PRO A 50 14.07 5.25 -3.48
N SER A 51 14.68 5.66 -4.58
CA SER A 51 14.02 6.21 -5.75
C SER A 51 13.20 5.10 -6.41
N HIS A 52 11.88 5.28 -6.37
CA HIS A 52 10.99 5.08 -7.50
C HIS A 52 10.53 3.68 -7.96
N LEU A 53 10.83 2.57 -7.29
CA LEU A 53 10.43 1.24 -7.84
C LEU A 53 9.60 0.30 -6.93
N SER A 54 9.18 0.69 -5.72
CA SER A 54 8.38 -0.20 -4.85
C SER A 54 7.03 0.36 -4.37
N LEU A 55 6.62 1.53 -4.86
CA LEU A 55 5.33 2.13 -4.48
C LEU A 55 4.15 1.68 -5.37
N ASP A 56 4.41 1.26 -6.60
CA ASP A 56 3.34 0.90 -7.55
C ASP A 56 2.63 -0.41 -7.21
N THR A 57 3.38 -1.44 -6.78
CA THR A 57 2.83 -2.70 -6.27
C THR A 57 2.09 -2.48 -4.95
N SER A 58 2.62 -1.61 -4.08
CA SER A 58 1.96 -1.28 -2.81
C SER A 58 0.64 -0.53 -3.01
N ALA A 59 0.51 0.32 -4.02
CA ALA A 59 -0.72 1.05 -4.31
C ALA A 59 -1.84 0.14 -4.83
N GLU A 60 -1.54 -0.82 -5.72
CA GLU A 60 -2.52 -1.79 -6.20
C GLU A 60 -3.00 -2.73 -5.10
N GLU A 61 -2.08 -3.25 -4.29
CA GLU A 61 -2.44 -4.06 -3.11
C GLU A 61 -3.25 -3.25 -2.09
N ALA A 62 -2.94 -1.96 -1.91
CA ALA A 62 -3.72 -1.07 -1.06
C ALA A 62 -5.13 -0.89 -1.59
N ILE A 63 -5.29 -0.66 -2.90
CA ILE A 63 -6.59 -0.51 -3.56
C ILE A 63 -7.40 -1.79 -3.39
N ALA A 64 -6.80 -2.97 -3.60
CA ALA A 64 -7.46 -4.25 -3.41
C ALA A 64 -7.93 -4.44 -1.95
N GLN A 65 -7.07 -4.13 -0.97
CA GLN A 65 -7.42 -4.21 0.45
C GLN A 65 -8.54 -3.23 0.82
N ILE A 66 -8.46 -1.98 0.37
CA ILE A 66 -9.48 -0.95 0.65
C ILE A 66 -10.83 -1.34 0.02
N THR A 67 -10.82 -1.85 -1.20
CA THR A 67 -12.02 -2.27 -1.93
C THR A 67 -12.69 -3.49 -1.30
N ALA A 68 -11.90 -4.36 -0.66
CA ALA A 68 -12.41 -5.52 0.07
C ALA A 68 -13.14 -5.15 1.39
N LEU A 69 -12.94 -3.95 1.92
CA LEU A 69 -13.53 -3.51 3.18
C LEU A 69 -15.01 -3.12 3.02
N SER A 70 -15.82 -3.54 3.99
CA SER A 70 -17.28 -3.38 3.98
C SER A 70 -17.77 -2.04 4.50
N ASN A 71 -16.94 -1.30 5.23
CA ASN A 71 -17.33 -0.03 5.84
C ASN A 71 -16.25 1.04 5.64
N ARG A 72 -16.69 2.30 5.67
CA ARG A 72 -15.81 3.46 5.46
C ARG A 72 -14.79 3.63 6.60
N GLN A 73 -15.17 3.28 7.82
CA GLN A 73 -14.34 3.46 9.02
C GLN A 73 -13.10 2.56 9.02
N ASP A 74 -13.23 1.30 8.62
CA ASP A 74 -12.13 0.35 8.50
C ASP A 74 -11.19 0.76 7.37
N ALA A 75 -11.74 1.27 6.25
CA ALA A 75 -10.94 1.80 5.15
C ALA A 75 -10.11 3.01 5.58
N GLN A 76 -10.71 3.90 6.39
CA GLN A 76 -10.02 5.06 6.94
C GLN A 76 -8.95 4.64 7.96
N ALA A 77 -9.23 3.69 8.85
CA ALA A 77 -8.26 3.14 9.80
C ALA A 77 -7.08 2.43 9.10
N LEU A 78 -7.34 1.75 7.99
CA LEU A 78 -6.29 1.12 7.18
C LEU A 78 -5.41 2.18 6.48
N LEU A 79 -6.02 3.22 5.92
CA LEU A 79 -5.28 4.33 5.32
C LEU A 79 -4.47 5.12 6.35
N ASP A 80 -5.02 5.33 7.54
CA ASP A 80 -4.35 6.00 8.67
C ASP A 80 -3.12 5.22 9.16
N SER A 81 -3.25 3.90 9.29
CA SER A 81 -2.20 3.04 9.83
C SER A 81 -1.10 2.67 8.82
N LYS A 82 -1.44 2.46 7.55
CA LYS A 82 -0.47 2.06 6.51
C LYS A 82 0.07 3.22 5.69
N PHE A 83 -0.69 4.32 5.50
CA PHE A 83 -0.37 5.38 4.56
C PHE A 83 -0.37 6.76 5.23
N SER A 84 0.73 7.07 5.94
CA SER A 84 0.96 8.37 6.59
C SER A 84 1.52 9.45 5.66
N SER A 85 2.03 9.06 4.48
CA SER A 85 2.63 9.99 3.53
C SER A 85 1.63 10.47 2.49
N LYS A 86 1.55 11.80 2.31
CA LYS A 86 0.77 12.45 1.25
C LYS A 86 1.09 11.86 -0.14
N LYS A 87 2.37 11.60 -0.42
CA LYS A 87 2.84 11.07 -1.71
C LYS A 87 2.27 9.67 -2.00
N ALA A 88 2.13 8.82 -0.97
CA ALA A 88 1.56 7.48 -1.15
C ALA A 88 0.06 7.53 -1.43
N LEU A 89 -0.66 8.44 -0.75
CA LEU A 89 -2.08 8.67 -1.01
C LEU A 89 -2.33 9.27 -2.40
N GLU A 90 -1.48 10.19 -2.84
CA GLU A 90 -1.55 10.74 -4.21
C GLU A 90 -1.37 9.64 -5.27
N MET A 91 -0.52 8.65 -5.05
CA MET A 91 -0.36 7.53 -5.98
C MET A 91 -1.62 6.66 -6.05
N ILE A 92 -2.20 6.32 -4.90
CA ILE A 92 -3.47 5.58 -4.83
C ILE A 92 -4.59 6.38 -5.52
N ALA A 93 -4.69 7.68 -5.24
CA ALA A 93 -5.68 8.55 -5.85
C ALA A 93 -5.53 8.64 -7.38
N ARG A 94 -4.29 8.71 -7.91
CA ARG A 94 -4.05 8.68 -9.36
C ARG A 94 -4.48 7.36 -10.00
N LYS A 95 -4.23 6.22 -9.36
CA LYS A 95 -4.65 4.91 -9.88
C LYS A 95 -6.17 4.70 -9.85
N LEU A 96 -6.87 5.40 -8.95
CA LEU A 96 -8.33 5.40 -8.85
C LEU A 96 -9.00 6.50 -9.69
N ASP A 97 -8.24 7.20 -10.55
CA ASP A 97 -8.70 8.36 -11.34
C ASP A 97 -9.35 9.47 -10.49
N ILE A 98 -8.89 9.65 -9.25
CA ILE A 98 -9.37 10.67 -8.33
C ILE A 98 -8.65 12.00 -8.62
N PRO A 99 -9.38 13.12 -8.76
CA PRO A 99 -8.77 14.43 -8.95
C PRO A 99 -8.06 14.93 -7.69
N ILE A 100 -6.76 15.23 -7.85
CA ILE A 100 -5.88 15.72 -6.80
C ILE A 100 -5.62 17.21 -7.01
N ILE A 101 -5.83 18.01 -5.97
CA ILE A 101 -5.57 19.45 -5.96
C ILE A 101 -4.35 19.70 -5.06
N ARG A 102 -3.49 20.66 -5.44
CA ARG A 102 -2.25 20.94 -4.69
C ARG A 102 -2.49 21.29 -3.21
N GLN A 103 -3.65 21.85 -2.88
CA GLN A 103 -4.08 22.21 -1.53
C GLN A 103 -4.66 21.05 -0.71
N ASP A 104 -4.94 19.90 -1.34
CA ASP A 104 -5.48 18.74 -0.62
C ASP A 104 -4.50 18.30 0.48
N LYS A 105 -5.03 18.11 1.69
CA LYS A 105 -4.29 17.55 2.81
C LYS A 105 -4.35 16.02 2.75
N VAL A 106 -3.58 15.39 3.64
CA VAL A 106 -3.56 13.94 3.82
C VAL A 106 -4.97 13.42 4.12
N GLU A 107 -5.69 14.09 5.01
CA GLU A 107 -7.08 13.78 5.38
C GLU A 107 -8.03 13.88 4.17
N ASP A 108 -7.96 14.97 3.40
CA ASP A 108 -8.78 15.17 2.19
C ASP A 108 -8.56 14.06 1.15
N LEU A 109 -7.30 13.63 0.96
CA LEU A 109 -6.97 12.53 0.05
C LEU A 109 -7.53 11.19 0.54
N ARG A 110 -7.48 10.92 1.85
CA ARG A 110 -8.03 9.69 2.44
C ARG A 110 -9.54 9.63 2.23
N ASP A 111 -10.24 10.71 2.52
CA ASP A 111 -11.70 10.77 2.38
C ASP A 111 -12.12 10.54 0.92
N LYS A 112 -11.41 11.16 -0.04
CA LYS A 112 -11.65 10.94 -1.48
C LYS A 112 -11.42 9.48 -1.87
N ILE A 113 -10.36 8.84 -1.39
CA ILE A 113 -10.04 7.43 -1.70
C ILE A 113 -11.13 6.50 -1.13
N VAL A 114 -11.54 6.70 0.12
CA VAL A 114 -12.61 5.92 0.76
C VAL A 114 -13.94 6.07 0.01
N GLU A 115 -14.23 7.28 -0.45
CA GLU A 115 -15.48 7.59 -1.15
C GLU A 115 -15.52 7.00 -2.57
N ALA A 116 -14.39 7.02 -3.28
CA ALA A 116 -14.25 6.43 -4.61
C ALA A 116 -14.24 4.90 -4.61
N THR A 117 -13.89 4.27 -3.49
CA THR A 117 -13.82 2.81 -3.35
C THR A 117 -15.06 2.24 -2.66
N VAL A 118 -15.10 2.31 -1.33
CA VAL A 118 -16.18 1.75 -0.51
C VAL A 118 -17.49 2.50 -0.76
N GLY A 119 -17.43 3.84 -0.85
CA GLY A 119 -18.62 4.66 -1.10
C GLY A 119 -19.28 4.36 -2.46
N ALA A 120 -18.48 4.26 -3.52
CA ALA A 120 -18.96 3.92 -4.86
C ALA A 120 -19.61 2.53 -4.90
N ARG A 121 -19.01 1.54 -4.22
CA ARG A 121 -19.56 0.18 -4.13
C ARG A 121 -20.91 0.14 -3.41
N ILE A 122 -21.03 0.81 -2.25
CA ILE A 122 -22.30 0.87 -1.49
C ILE A 122 -23.41 1.48 -2.35
N ARG A 123 -23.11 2.58 -3.07
CA ARG A 123 -24.07 3.19 -4.01
C ARG A 123 -24.45 2.24 -5.14
N SER A 124 -23.47 1.57 -5.74
CA SER A 124 -23.73 0.59 -6.80
C SER A 124 -24.62 -0.56 -6.32
N GLN A 125 -24.38 -1.08 -5.10
CA GLN A 125 -25.18 -2.15 -4.50
C GLN A 125 -26.60 -1.70 -4.16
N ALA A 126 -26.78 -0.47 -3.67
CA ALA A 126 -28.08 0.12 -3.40
C ALA A 126 -28.89 0.32 -4.70
N ILE A 127 -28.24 0.72 -5.79
CA ILE A 127 -28.87 0.87 -7.12
C ILE A 127 -29.21 -0.49 -7.73
N GLN A 128 -28.38 -1.51 -7.53
CA GLN A 128 -28.60 -2.87 -8.03
C GLN A 128 -29.56 -3.72 -7.15
N GLY A 129 -30.12 -3.14 -6.08
CA GLY A 129 -31.17 -3.79 -5.28
C GLY A 129 -30.68 -4.94 -4.39
N THR A 130 -29.38 -5.15 -4.21
CA THR A 130 -28.87 -6.29 -3.41
C THR A 130 -29.00 -6.10 -1.89
N THR A 131 -29.44 -4.92 -1.44
CA THR A 131 -29.79 -4.64 -0.02
C THR A 131 -31.09 -3.84 0.06
N GLY A 132 -32.15 -4.34 -0.57
CA GLY A 132 -33.48 -3.75 -0.53
C GLY A 132 -34.56 -4.77 -0.19
N GLY A 133 -34.74 -5.02 1.11
CA GLY A 133 -35.99 -5.46 1.76
C GLY A 133 -36.55 -6.86 1.45
N PRO A 134 -36.64 -7.78 2.42
CA PRO A 134 -37.70 -8.78 2.37
C PRO A 134 -39.04 -8.08 2.66
N ASN A 135 -39.99 -8.23 1.74
CA ASN A 135 -41.39 -8.32 2.11
C ASN A 135 -41.59 -9.54 3.02
#